data_AF-A0A6L6XX32-F1
#
_entry.id   AF-A0A6L6XX32-F1
#
_cell.length_a   1.000
_cell.length_b   1.000
_cell.length_c   1.000
_cell.angle_alpha   90.00
_cell.angle_beta   90.00
_cell.angle_gamma   90.00
#
_symmetry.space_group_name_H-M   'P 1'
#
loop_
_entity.id
_entity.type
_entity.pdbx_description
1 polymer ?
#
loop_
_entity_poly.entity_id
_entity_poly.type
_entity_poly.pdbx_seq_one_letter_code
_entity_poly.pdbx_strand_id
1 'polypeptide(L)'
;MRCSSQCDDGRYVRRHAAAVVCVQNRKQPVNISLATVVGLAGTLLAFAYTVPQMRKLARTETAAGVSVAALANSTVSGVAWTIFGVVEHELWVVLPALLSLPGTAGALLLAWTRGGNRDRLWLPALWAATIAALTALVPLLGSRPIIVALGCSITLMVAPAALTAWRSHDVSAIAASAWAMLIVDAMLAGAYGLLADIDANLIYALVATSGAALILARLAVPPHVHARFVPVPDDVDRDGLSLAA
;
A
#
# COMPACT_ATOMS: atom_id res chain seq x y z
N MET A 1 -30.56 6.20 59.21
CA MET A 1 -30.95 7.17 60.25
C MET A 1 -32.01 8.10 59.66
N ARG A 2 -33.16 8.26 60.33
CA ARG A 2 -34.30 9.10 59.92
C ARG A 2 -34.14 10.54 60.43
N CYS A 3 -34.73 11.48 59.69
CA CYS A 3 -35.36 12.78 60.04
C CYS A 3 -35.07 13.81 58.94
N SER A 4 -35.94 14.74 58.56
CA SER A 4 -37.35 15.01 58.82
C SER A 4 -37.77 16.10 57.83
N SER A 5 -39.05 16.14 57.50
CA SER A 5 -39.73 17.21 56.76
C SER A 5 -39.61 18.58 57.42
N GLN A 6 -39.37 19.63 56.64
CA GLN A 6 -39.76 20.99 57.00
C GLN A 6 -40.14 21.75 55.73
N CYS A 7 -41.44 21.97 55.56
CA CYS A 7 -41.97 23.04 54.70
C CYS A 7 -42.00 24.30 55.57
N ASP A 8 -41.35 25.37 55.12
CA ASP A 8 -41.91 26.70 55.33
C ASP A 8 -41.39 27.75 54.33
N ASP A 9 -42.35 28.58 53.95
CA ASP A 9 -42.38 29.93 53.42
C ASP A 9 -41.54 30.44 52.24
N GLY A 10 -42.28 31.13 51.36
CA GLY A 10 -41.83 31.75 50.12
C GLY A 10 -40.69 32.75 50.29
N ARG A 11 -39.73 32.66 49.37
CA ARG A 11 -39.07 33.82 48.76
C ARG A 11 -38.42 33.43 47.44
N TYR A 12 -38.86 34.09 46.38
CA TYR A 12 -38.27 34.08 45.05
C TYR A 12 -36.78 34.45 45.12
N VAL A 13 -35.89 33.48 44.90
CA VAL A 13 -34.48 33.77 44.56
C VAL A 13 -34.12 32.88 43.37
N ARG A 14 -34.08 33.49 42.18
CA ARG A 14 -33.44 32.90 40.99
C ARG A 14 -31.97 32.63 41.33
N ARG A 15 -31.63 31.38 41.63
CA ARG A 15 -30.25 30.92 41.61
C ARG A 15 -30.07 30.13 40.32
N HIS A 16 -29.29 30.69 39.41
CA HIS A 16 -28.72 29.97 38.28
C HIS A 16 -27.93 28.78 38.83
N ALA A 17 -28.50 27.58 38.71
CA ALA A 17 -27.79 26.34 38.95
C ALA A 17 -26.79 26.17 37.79
N ALA A 18 -25.58 26.69 37.96
CA ALA A 18 -24.44 26.28 37.16
C ALA A 18 -24.17 24.82 37.52
N ALA A 19 -24.62 23.90 36.66
CA ALA A 19 -24.21 22.51 36.72
C ALA A 19 -22.70 22.48 36.48
N VAL A 20 -21.93 22.35 37.57
CA VAL A 20 -20.51 22.01 37.49
C VAL A 20 -20.45 20.60 36.93
N VAL A 21 -20.26 20.48 35.62
CA VAL A 21 -19.89 19.22 34.99
C VAL A 21 -18.49 18.88 35.50
N CYS A 22 -18.42 18.07 36.54
CA CYS A 22 -17.20 17.39 36.92
C CYS A 22 -16.81 16.48 35.75
N VAL A 23 -15.94 16.98 34.86
CA VAL A 23 -15.23 16.16 33.88
C VAL A 23 -14.31 15.25 34.68
N GLN A 24 -14.81 14.06 35.02
CA GLN A 24 -14.01 12.98 35.57
C GLN A 24 -12.98 12.60 34.50
N ASN A 25 -11.77 13.14 34.66
CA ASN A 25 -10.60 12.79 33.86
C ASN A 25 -10.16 11.37 34.24
N ARG A 26 -10.93 10.36 33.81
CA ARG A 26 -10.48 8.96 33.87
C ARG A 26 -9.36 8.84 32.86
N LYS A 27 -8.12 8.78 33.35
CA LYS A 27 -7.02 8.18 32.60
C LYS A 27 -7.42 6.72 32.35
N GLN A 28 -8.07 6.45 31.21
CA GLN A 28 -8.26 5.07 30.78
C GLN A 28 -6.88 4.48 30.55
N PRO A 29 -6.59 3.28 31.08
CA PRO A 29 -5.34 2.60 30.76
C PRO A 29 -5.29 2.40 29.25
N VAL A 30 -4.21 2.86 28.61
CA VAL A 30 -3.96 2.64 27.19
C VAL A 30 -3.66 1.14 27.03
N ASN A 31 -4.67 0.36 26.70
CA ASN A 31 -4.49 -1.04 26.34
C ASN A 31 -3.99 -1.10 24.89
N ILE A 32 -2.69 -1.33 24.72
CA ILE A 32 -2.08 -1.54 23.40
C ILE A 32 -2.51 -2.92 22.90
N SER A 33 -3.41 -2.95 21.92
CA SER A 33 -3.80 -4.19 21.25
C SER A 33 -2.70 -4.69 20.31
N LEU A 34 -2.70 -5.98 20.00
CA LEU A 34 -1.78 -6.55 19.01
C LEU A 34 -1.97 -5.91 17.62
N ALA A 35 -3.21 -5.62 17.24
CA ALA A 35 -3.52 -4.90 15.99
C ALA A 35 -2.84 -3.52 15.94
N THR A 36 -2.83 -2.78 17.06
CA THR A 36 -2.11 -1.50 17.18
C THR A 36 -0.61 -1.66 16.99
N VAL A 37 0.00 -2.70 17.57
CA VAL A 37 1.45 -2.96 17.39
C VAL A 37 1.77 -3.29 15.93
N VAL A 38 0.97 -4.15 15.29
CA VAL A 38 1.17 -4.55 13.90
C VAL A 38 0.94 -3.37 12.95
N GLY A 39 -0.14 -2.61 13.14
CA GLY A 39 -0.44 -1.41 12.37
C GLY A 39 0.65 -0.33 12.49
N LEU A 40 1.17 -0.12 13.70
CA LEU A 40 2.29 0.77 13.94
C LEU A 40 3.55 0.28 13.24
N ALA A 41 3.86 -1.00 13.32
CA ALA A 41 5.02 -1.58 12.62
C ALA A 41 4.92 -1.41 11.10
N GLY A 42 3.75 -1.65 10.51
CA GLY A 42 3.49 -1.40 9.08
C GLY A 42 3.67 0.07 8.71
N THR A 43 3.18 0.98 9.55
CA THR A 43 3.36 2.43 9.36
C THR A 43 4.83 2.86 9.44
N LEU A 44 5.58 2.33 10.39
CA LEU A 44 7.01 2.62 10.55
C LEU A 44 7.82 2.05 9.38
N LEU A 45 7.46 0.86 8.89
CA LEU A 45 8.06 0.29 7.69
C LEU A 45 7.80 1.18 6.47
N ALA A 46 6.55 1.64 6.30
CA ALA A 46 6.16 2.57 5.25
C ALA A 46 6.99 3.84 5.24
N PHE A 47 7.17 4.41 6.42
CA PHE A 47 8.05 5.55 6.62
C PHE A 47 9.51 5.24 6.26
N ALA A 48 10.03 4.10 6.72
CA ALA A 48 11.42 3.70 6.56
C ALA A 48 11.83 3.50 5.09
N TYR A 49 10.95 3.02 4.22
CA TYR A 49 11.25 2.95 2.79
C TYR A 49 10.93 4.25 2.03
N THR A 50 9.90 5.00 2.43
CA THR A 50 9.47 6.19 1.68
C THR A 50 10.46 7.35 1.81
N VAL A 51 10.99 7.60 3.02
CA VAL A 51 11.89 8.74 3.25
C VAL A 51 13.21 8.63 2.48
N PRO A 52 13.93 7.50 2.49
CA PRO A 52 15.14 7.33 1.68
C PRO A 52 14.86 7.43 0.19
N GLN A 53 13.76 6.85 -0.30
CA GLN A 53 13.37 6.93 -1.71
C GLN A 53 13.12 8.37 -2.13
N MET A 54 12.40 9.16 -1.34
CA MET A 54 12.18 10.58 -1.59
C MET A 54 13.49 11.38 -1.61
N ARG A 55 14.39 11.13 -0.66
CA ARG A 55 15.71 11.78 -0.61
C ARG A 55 16.56 11.45 -1.84
N LYS A 56 16.57 10.19 -2.29
CA LYS A 56 17.30 9.75 -3.48
C LYS A 56 16.73 10.39 -4.74
N LEU A 57 15.42 10.38 -4.87
CA LEU A 57 14.70 10.95 -6.01
C LEU A 57 14.95 12.46 -6.17
N ALA A 58 14.94 13.20 -5.06
CA ALA A 58 15.24 14.64 -5.06
C ALA A 58 16.63 14.97 -5.63
N ARG A 59 17.59 14.05 -5.50
CA ARG A 59 18.98 14.20 -5.99
C ARG A 59 19.20 13.69 -7.41
N THR A 60 18.26 12.95 -7.98
CA THR A 60 18.39 12.40 -9.33
C THR A 60 18.02 13.48 -10.33
N GLU A 61 18.78 13.73 -11.39
CA GLU A 61 18.50 14.85 -12.32
C GLU A 61 17.71 14.42 -13.57
N THR A 62 17.73 13.14 -13.93
CA THR A 62 17.05 12.62 -15.13
C THR A 62 15.99 11.57 -14.78
N ALA A 63 14.95 11.46 -15.61
CA ALA A 63 13.90 10.45 -15.48
C ALA A 63 13.87 9.49 -16.70
N ALA A 64 15.00 9.35 -17.40
CA ALA A 64 15.11 8.46 -18.55
C ALA A 64 14.79 7.00 -18.14
N GLY A 65 13.83 6.37 -18.83
CA GLY A 65 13.37 5.02 -18.52
C GLY A 65 12.32 4.92 -17.40
N VAL A 66 11.96 6.02 -16.74
CA VAL A 66 10.90 6.03 -15.71
C VAL A 66 9.52 6.14 -16.38
N SER A 67 8.62 5.22 -16.05
CA SER A 67 7.24 5.25 -16.53
C SER A 67 6.37 6.17 -15.68
N VAL A 68 5.90 7.26 -16.27
CA VAL A 68 4.95 8.19 -15.65
C VAL A 68 3.64 7.46 -15.33
N ALA A 69 3.18 6.59 -16.24
CA ALA A 69 1.95 5.82 -16.07
C ALA A 69 1.99 4.89 -14.85
N ALA A 70 3.14 4.24 -14.59
CA ALA A 70 3.31 3.39 -13.41
C ALA A 70 3.22 4.20 -12.11
N LEU A 71 3.90 5.36 -12.05
CA LEU A 71 3.88 6.24 -10.89
C LEU A 71 2.50 6.86 -10.64
N ALA A 72 1.77 7.17 -11.71
CA ALA A 72 0.38 7.62 -11.63
C ALA A 72 -0.52 6.50 -11.09
N ASN A 73 -0.36 5.25 -11.54
CA ASN A 73 -1.09 4.10 -11.00
C ASN A 73 -0.83 3.90 -9.50
N SER A 74 0.42 3.99 -9.08
CA SER A 74 0.78 3.90 -7.65
C SER A 74 0.15 5.03 -6.85
N THR A 75 0.14 6.25 -7.38
CA THR A 75 -0.47 7.41 -6.70
C THR A 75 -1.99 7.28 -6.60
N VAL A 76 -2.66 6.88 -7.69
CA VAL A 76 -4.12 6.60 -7.70
C VAL A 76 -4.46 5.53 -6.67
N SER A 77 -3.69 4.45 -6.63
CA SER A 77 -3.90 3.36 -5.66
C SER A 77 -3.68 3.84 -4.22
N GLY A 78 -2.63 4.62 -3.95
CA GLY A 78 -2.37 5.18 -2.62
C GLY A 78 -3.49 6.11 -2.14
N VAL A 79 -4.06 6.92 -3.02
CA VAL A 79 -5.21 7.77 -2.71
C VAL A 79 -6.43 6.91 -2.40
N ALA A 80 -6.69 5.90 -3.23
CA ALA A 80 -7.83 5.01 -3.04
C ALA A 80 -7.74 4.22 -1.73
N TRP A 81 -6.56 3.71 -1.35
CA TRP A 81 -6.32 3.05 -0.06
C TRP A 81 -6.48 4.00 1.14
N THR A 82 -6.06 5.25 0.99
CA THR A 82 -6.24 6.28 2.03
C THR A 82 -7.73 6.58 2.22
N ILE A 83 -8.48 6.77 1.12
CA ILE A 83 -9.92 7.00 1.17
C ILE A 83 -10.64 5.78 1.77
N PHE A 84 -10.28 4.58 1.33
CA PHE A 84 -10.82 3.32 1.86
C PHE A 84 -10.62 3.23 3.37
N GLY A 85 -9.40 3.45 3.87
CA GLY A 85 -9.16 3.44 5.31
C GLY A 85 -9.94 4.51 6.07
N VAL A 86 -10.17 5.69 5.48
CA VAL A 86 -10.99 6.73 6.10
C VAL A 86 -12.47 6.31 6.17
N VAL A 87 -12.99 5.72 5.09
CA VAL A 87 -14.38 5.26 4.98
C VAL A 87 -14.65 4.10 5.93
N GLU A 88 -13.72 3.15 6.05
CA GLU A 88 -13.82 2.02 6.98
C GLU A 88 -13.45 2.40 8.42
N HIS A 89 -13.07 3.66 8.68
CA HIS A 89 -12.61 4.14 9.99
C HIS A 89 -11.35 3.42 10.53
N GLU A 90 -10.49 2.94 9.64
CA GLU A 90 -9.32 2.12 9.91
C GLU A 90 -8.01 2.92 9.86
N LEU A 91 -7.63 3.51 10.99
CA LEU A 91 -6.44 4.37 11.10
C LEU A 91 -5.15 3.68 10.61
N TRP A 92 -4.97 2.40 10.92
CA TRP A 92 -3.76 1.66 10.57
C TRP A 92 -3.70 1.23 9.09
N VAL A 93 -4.79 1.42 8.34
CA VAL A 93 -4.80 1.34 6.87
C VAL A 93 -4.51 2.72 6.27
N VAL A 94 -5.06 3.79 6.87
CA VAL A 94 -4.83 5.18 6.43
C VAL A 94 -3.37 5.58 6.53
N LEU A 95 -2.72 5.34 7.68
CA LEU A 95 -1.39 5.90 7.97
C LEU A 95 -0.30 5.42 6.98
N PRO A 96 -0.12 4.11 6.69
CA PRO A 96 0.89 3.67 5.74
C PRO A 96 0.63 4.21 4.31
N ALA A 97 -0.63 4.21 3.87
CA ALA A 97 -1.01 4.70 2.56
C ALA A 97 -0.73 6.21 2.42
N LEU A 98 -1.16 6.99 3.42
CA LEU A 98 -0.94 8.43 3.46
C LEU A 98 0.54 8.81 3.53
N LEU A 99 1.35 8.07 4.31
CA LEU A 99 2.79 8.30 4.38
C LEU A 99 3.51 7.99 3.07
N SER A 100 3.02 7.02 2.31
CA SER A 100 3.61 6.63 1.01
C SER A 100 3.24 7.60 -0.12
N LEU A 101 2.13 8.33 0.02
CA LEU A 101 1.62 9.25 -1.02
C LEU A 101 2.60 10.36 -1.44
N PRO A 102 3.27 11.09 -0.53
CA PRO A 102 4.31 12.04 -0.92
C PRO A 102 5.43 11.39 -1.75
N GLY A 103 5.76 10.12 -1.44
CA GLY A 103 6.68 9.29 -2.18
C GLY A 103 6.30 9.13 -3.64
N THR A 104 5.12 8.57 -3.89
CA THR A 104 4.65 8.25 -5.23
C THR A 104 4.28 9.51 -6.02
N ALA A 105 3.65 10.49 -5.37
CA ALA A 105 3.27 11.75 -6.01
C ALA A 105 4.49 12.62 -6.34
N GLY A 106 5.49 12.68 -5.45
CA GLY A 106 6.76 13.36 -5.71
C GLY A 106 7.52 12.70 -6.86
N ALA A 107 7.58 11.36 -6.89
CA ALA A 107 8.13 10.60 -8.02
C ALA A 107 7.41 10.89 -9.32
N LEU A 108 6.08 10.89 -9.31
CA LEU A 108 5.27 11.21 -10.47
C LEU A 108 5.57 12.62 -10.99
N LEU A 109 5.57 13.62 -10.11
CA LEU A 109 5.83 15.02 -10.48
C LEU A 109 7.23 15.18 -11.08
N LEU A 110 8.25 14.59 -10.47
CA LEU A 110 9.62 14.67 -10.97
C LEU A 110 9.81 13.91 -12.29
N ALA A 111 9.20 12.74 -12.43
CA ALA A 111 9.20 12.02 -13.71
C ALA A 111 8.45 12.82 -14.80
N TRP A 112 7.36 13.50 -14.44
CA TRP A 112 6.62 14.35 -15.35
C TRP A 112 7.47 15.52 -15.86
N THR A 113 8.11 16.26 -14.95
CA THR A 113 8.89 17.46 -15.30
C THR A 113 10.21 17.14 -15.98
N ARG A 114 10.79 15.96 -15.75
CA ARG A 114 12.09 15.53 -16.31
C ARG A 114 11.98 14.62 -17.53
N GLY A 115 10.84 14.65 -18.23
CA GLY A 115 10.67 13.98 -19.53
C GLY A 115 10.50 12.46 -19.46
N GLY A 116 9.96 11.91 -18.37
CA GLY A 116 9.61 10.49 -18.27
C GLY A 116 8.59 10.05 -19.34
N ASN A 117 8.54 8.75 -19.63
CA ASN A 117 7.68 8.20 -20.70
C ASN A 117 6.18 8.33 -20.33
N ARG A 118 5.38 8.84 -21.27
CA ARG A 118 3.94 9.13 -21.13
C ARG A 118 3.03 8.30 -22.04
N ASP A 119 3.56 7.34 -22.80
CA ASP A 119 2.82 6.61 -23.85
C ASP A 119 1.66 5.78 -23.30
N ARG A 120 1.69 5.45 -22.00
CA ARG A 120 0.73 4.56 -21.34
C ARG A 120 -0.17 5.25 -20.32
N LEU A 121 -0.35 6.57 -20.40
CA LEU A 121 -1.21 7.33 -19.47
C LEU A 121 -2.68 6.89 -19.46
N TRP A 122 -3.14 6.15 -20.47
CA TRP A 122 -4.46 5.54 -20.46
C TRP A 122 -4.63 4.48 -19.35
N LEU A 123 -3.55 3.82 -18.91
CA LEU A 123 -3.60 2.81 -17.84
C LEU A 123 -4.04 3.40 -16.49
N PRO A 124 -3.42 4.47 -15.96
CA PRO A 124 -3.90 5.11 -14.73
C PRO A 124 -5.27 5.76 -14.88
N ALA A 125 -5.63 6.26 -16.07
CA ALA A 125 -6.98 6.75 -16.32
C ALA A 125 -8.01 5.62 -16.24
N LEU A 126 -7.73 4.47 -16.87
CA LEU A 126 -8.59 3.29 -16.80
C LEU A 126 -8.70 2.74 -15.37
N TRP A 127 -7.59 2.73 -14.63
CA TRP A 127 -7.59 2.28 -13.24
C TRP A 127 -8.42 3.19 -12.33
N ALA A 128 -8.24 4.51 -12.45
CA ALA A 128 -9.06 5.49 -11.74
C ALA A 128 -10.55 5.36 -12.11
N ALA A 129 -10.86 5.18 -13.39
CA ALA A 129 -12.23 4.95 -13.86
C ALA A 129 -12.82 3.65 -13.30
N THR A 130 -12.01 2.59 -13.18
CA THR A 130 -12.43 1.31 -12.58
C THR A 130 -12.77 1.50 -11.11
N ILE A 131 -11.91 2.17 -10.34
CA ILE A 131 -12.17 2.49 -8.92
C ILE A 131 -13.46 3.32 -8.79
N ALA A 132 -13.59 4.38 -9.60
CA ALA A 132 -14.76 5.25 -9.58
C ALA A 132 -16.06 4.50 -9.91
N ALA A 133 -16.04 3.66 -10.96
CA ALA A 133 -17.19 2.86 -11.37
C ALA A 133 -17.58 1.84 -10.29
N LEU A 134 -16.61 1.09 -9.74
CA LEU A 134 -16.89 0.12 -8.68
C LEU A 134 -17.42 0.79 -7.41
N THR A 135 -16.91 1.98 -7.08
CA THR A 135 -17.39 2.79 -5.95
C THR A 135 -18.82 3.28 -6.20
N ALA A 136 -19.12 3.79 -7.40
CA ALA A 136 -20.46 4.24 -7.77
C ALA A 136 -21.50 3.11 -7.77
N LEU A 137 -21.07 1.86 -8.01
CA LEU A 137 -21.91 0.67 -7.99
C LEU A 137 -22.12 0.07 -6.59
N VAL A 138 -21.48 0.60 -5.54
CA VAL A 138 -21.65 0.10 -4.15
C VAL A 138 -23.12 0.01 -3.71
N PRO A 139 -24.01 1.00 -4.00
CA PRO A 139 -25.42 0.89 -3.63
C PRO A 139 -26.17 -0.27 -4.29
N LEU A 140 -25.65 -0.79 -5.41
CA LEU A 140 -26.27 -1.84 -6.23
C LEU A 140 -25.66 -3.22 -5.96
N LEU A 141 -24.33 -3.28 -5.83
CA LEU A 141 -23.56 -4.54 -5.76
C LEU A 141 -22.94 -4.80 -4.38
N GLY A 142 -23.04 -3.86 -3.44
CA GLY A 142 -22.30 -3.86 -2.19
C GLY A 142 -20.82 -3.46 -2.36
N SER A 143 -20.07 -3.43 -1.26
CA SER A 143 -18.67 -3.00 -1.22
C SER A 143 -17.65 -4.05 -1.66
N ARG A 144 -18.05 -5.33 -1.73
CA ARG A 144 -17.13 -6.44 -2.06
C ARG A 144 -16.32 -6.24 -3.36
N PRO A 145 -16.90 -5.78 -4.49
CA PRO A 145 -16.13 -5.60 -5.72
C PRO A 145 -15.00 -4.58 -5.58
N ILE A 146 -15.23 -3.45 -4.91
CA ILE A 146 -14.18 -2.44 -4.69
C ILE A 146 -13.13 -2.92 -3.68
N ILE A 147 -13.53 -3.65 -2.63
CA ILE A 147 -12.61 -4.29 -1.68
C ILE A 147 -11.67 -5.25 -2.39
N VAL A 148 -12.20 -6.12 -3.26
CA VAL A 148 -11.39 -7.06 -4.05
C VAL A 148 -10.48 -6.30 -5.02
N ALA A 149 -10.99 -5.29 -5.72
CA ALA A 149 -10.18 -4.49 -6.63
C ALA A 149 -9.03 -3.77 -5.92
N LEU A 150 -9.27 -3.20 -4.75
CA LEU A 150 -8.23 -2.56 -3.93
C LEU A 150 -7.21 -3.58 -3.43
N GLY A 151 -7.64 -4.71 -2.87
CA GLY A 151 -6.75 -5.79 -2.45
C GLY A 151 -5.87 -6.30 -3.61
N CYS A 152 -6.44 -6.43 -4.80
CA CYS A 152 -5.72 -6.84 -6.00
C CYS A 152 -4.90 -5.73 -6.66
N SER A 153 -5.00 -4.46 -6.25
CA SER A 153 -4.34 -3.33 -6.93
C SER A 153 -2.84 -3.52 -7.12
N ILE A 154 -2.18 -4.23 -6.19
CA ILE A 154 -0.75 -4.54 -6.24
C ILE A 154 -0.37 -5.43 -7.44
N THR A 155 -1.32 -6.18 -8.04
CA THR A 155 -1.05 -6.94 -9.28
C THR A 155 -0.60 -6.04 -10.42
N LEU A 156 -1.05 -4.78 -10.46
CA LEU A 156 -0.65 -3.82 -11.49
C LEU A 156 0.86 -3.55 -11.46
N MET A 157 1.51 -3.76 -10.32
CA MET A 157 2.95 -3.69 -10.16
C MET A 157 3.60 -5.07 -10.29
N VAL A 158 3.08 -6.06 -9.57
CA VAL A 158 3.80 -7.34 -9.41
C VAL A 158 3.66 -8.24 -10.63
N ALA A 159 2.53 -8.24 -11.31
CA ALA A 159 2.32 -9.07 -12.50
C ALA A 159 3.29 -8.72 -13.65
N PRO A 160 3.42 -7.45 -14.11
CA PRO A 160 4.39 -7.14 -15.15
C PRO A 160 5.84 -7.37 -14.71
N ALA A 161 6.16 -7.16 -13.43
CA ALA A 161 7.49 -7.44 -12.89
C ALA A 161 7.81 -8.95 -12.91
N ALA A 162 6.86 -9.80 -12.49
CA ALA A 162 7.01 -11.25 -12.54
C ALA A 162 7.13 -11.75 -13.99
N LEU A 163 6.28 -11.25 -14.88
CA LEU A 163 6.36 -11.58 -16.31
C LEU A 163 7.72 -11.20 -16.91
N THR A 164 8.24 -10.02 -16.55
CA THR A 164 9.57 -9.58 -17.02
C THR A 164 10.66 -10.46 -16.44
N ALA A 165 10.64 -10.75 -15.13
CA ALA A 165 11.65 -11.61 -14.50
C ALA A 165 11.71 -13.00 -15.14
N TRP A 166 10.55 -13.59 -15.44
CA TRP A 166 10.47 -14.93 -16.01
C TRP A 166 10.75 -14.99 -17.51
N ARG A 167 10.60 -13.88 -18.24
CA ARG A 167 10.94 -13.79 -19.67
C ARG A 167 12.39 -13.38 -19.91
N SER A 168 13.00 -12.64 -18.99
CA SER A 168 14.39 -12.19 -19.12
C SER A 168 15.37 -13.31 -18.77
N HIS A 169 16.46 -13.40 -19.55
CA HIS A 169 17.60 -14.26 -19.21
C HIS A 169 18.47 -13.63 -18.11
N ASP A 170 18.69 -12.32 -18.20
CA ASP A 170 19.38 -11.55 -17.17
C ASP A 170 18.38 -10.92 -16.18
N VAL A 171 18.60 -11.21 -14.90
CA VAL A 171 17.81 -10.70 -13.76
C VAL A 171 18.70 -9.92 -12.76
N SER A 172 19.93 -9.59 -13.15
CA SER A 172 20.91 -8.85 -12.33
C SER A 172 20.39 -7.49 -11.84
N ALA A 173 19.52 -6.86 -12.62
CA ALA A 173 18.89 -5.58 -12.27
C ALA A 173 17.75 -5.71 -11.23
N ILE A 174 17.30 -6.92 -10.90
CA ILE A 174 16.20 -7.15 -9.96
C ILE A 174 16.75 -7.31 -8.54
N ALA A 175 16.50 -6.32 -7.70
CA ALA A 175 16.92 -6.36 -6.30
C ALA A 175 16.06 -7.34 -5.47
N ALA A 176 16.63 -8.47 -5.05
CA ALA A 176 15.95 -9.45 -4.18
C ALA A 176 15.42 -8.84 -2.87
N SER A 177 16.16 -7.88 -2.31
CA SER A 177 15.77 -7.19 -1.06
C SER A 177 14.47 -6.40 -1.18
N ALA A 178 14.14 -5.87 -2.37
CA ALA A 178 12.88 -5.16 -2.59
C ALA A 178 11.68 -6.10 -2.49
N TRP A 179 11.80 -7.30 -3.06
CA TRP A 179 10.76 -8.33 -3.02
C TRP A 179 10.63 -8.98 -1.65
N ALA A 180 11.76 -9.17 -0.94
CA ALA A 180 11.73 -9.59 0.45
C ALA A 180 11.04 -8.56 1.35
N MET A 181 11.31 -7.26 1.15
CA MET A 181 10.59 -6.20 1.86
C MET A 181 9.10 -6.17 1.53
N LEU A 182 8.72 -6.43 0.28
CA LEU A 182 7.30 -6.54 -0.10
C LEU A 182 6.60 -7.70 0.62
N ILE A 183 7.27 -8.82 0.86
CA ILE A 183 6.72 -9.91 1.68
C ILE A 183 6.53 -9.45 3.13
N VAL A 184 7.50 -8.75 3.72
CA VAL A 184 7.37 -8.24 5.10
C VAL A 184 6.21 -7.25 5.21
N ASP A 185 6.08 -6.33 4.25
CA ASP A 185 4.95 -5.41 4.16
C ASP A 185 3.62 -6.14 4.04
N ALA A 186 3.53 -7.13 3.13
CA ALA A 186 2.36 -7.97 2.95
C ALA A 186 1.99 -8.76 4.21
N MET A 187 2.98 -9.28 4.94
CA MET A 187 2.75 -9.98 6.21
C MET A 187 2.19 -9.05 7.28
N LEU A 188 2.70 -7.82 7.40
CA LEU A 188 2.18 -6.83 8.35
C LEU A 188 0.76 -6.40 7.98
N ALA A 189 0.52 -6.10 6.70
CA ALA A 189 -0.81 -5.75 6.20
C ALA A 189 -1.81 -6.89 6.40
N GLY A 190 -1.43 -8.13 6.08
CA GLY A 190 -2.26 -9.32 6.23
C GLY A 190 -2.52 -9.69 7.68
N ALA A 191 -1.50 -9.61 8.55
CA ALA A 191 -1.68 -9.80 9.99
C ALA A 191 -2.64 -8.74 10.56
N TYR A 192 -2.52 -7.48 10.13
CA TYR A 192 -3.49 -6.45 10.49
C TYR A 192 -4.89 -6.79 9.99
N GLY A 193 -5.02 -7.17 8.71
CA GLY A 193 -6.30 -7.56 8.10
C GLY A 193 -6.98 -8.71 8.82
N LEU A 194 -6.22 -9.69 9.31
CA LEU A 194 -6.75 -10.80 10.10
C LEU A 194 -7.23 -10.35 11.49
N LEU A 195 -6.50 -9.41 12.13
CA LEU A 195 -6.81 -8.94 13.48
C LEU A 195 -7.94 -7.91 13.52
N ALA A 196 -8.11 -7.13 12.45
CA ALA A 196 -9.09 -6.05 12.33
C ALA A 196 -10.24 -6.39 11.35
N ASP A 197 -10.28 -7.62 10.82
CA ASP A 197 -11.30 -8.10 9.87
C ASP A 197 -11.38 -7.27 8.58
N ILE A 198 -10.21 -6.89 8.04
CA ILE A 198 -10.10 -6.08 6.82
C ILE A 198 -9.74 -6.97 5.62
N ASP A 199 -10.77 -7.40 4.89
CA ASP A 199 -10.66 -8.28 3.71
C ASP A 199 -9.68 -7.76 2.65
N ALA A 200 -9.70 -6.45 2.38
CA ALA A 200 -8.82 -5.84 1.37
C ALA A 200 -7.34 -6.10 1.70
N ASN A 201 -6.97 -6.03 2.97
CA ASN A 201 -5.60 -6.27 3.44
C ASN A 201 -5.20 -7.75 3.32
N LEU A 202 -6.13 -8.67 3.57
CA LEU A 202 -5.90 -10.10 3.39
C LEU A 202 -5.66 -10.46 1.92
N ILE A 203 -6.48 -9.91 1.02
CA ILE A 203 -6.32 -10.08 -0.43
C ILE A 203 -4.99 -9.46 -0.89
N TYR A 204 -4.67 -8.25 -0.44
CA TYR A 204 -3.39 -7.60 -0.71
C TYR A 204 -2.22 -8.49 -0.27
N ALA A 205 -2.26 -8.99 0.97
CA ALA A 205 -1.21 -9.83 1.52
C ALA A 205 -1.00 -11.10 0.70
N LEU A 206 -2.08 -11.77 0.31
CA LEU A 206 -2.04 -12.96 -0.53
C LEU A 206 -1.38 -12.66 -1.89
N VAL A 207 -1.86 -11.63 -2.58
CA VAL A 207 -1.39 -11.28 -3.92
C VAL A 207 0.07 -10.81 -3.89
N ALA A 208 0.40 -9.90 -2.98
CA ALA A 208 1.74 -9.35 -2.84
C ALA A 208 2.76 -10.43 -2.47
N THR A 209 2.43 -11.30 -1.51
CA THR A 209 3.30 -12.43 -1.11
C THR A 209 3.50 -13.40 -2.27
N SER A 210 2.41 -13.80 -2.95
CA SER A 210 2.48 -14.75 -4.07
C SER A 210 3.34 -14.20 -5.20
N GLY A 211 3.10 -12.96 -5.61
CA GLY A 211 3.84 -12.35 -6.70
C GLY A 211 5.31 -12.06 -6.35
N ALA A 212 5.60 -11.63 -5.11
CA ALA A 212 6.98 -11.47 -4.64
C ALA A 212 7.72 -12.81 -4.58
N ALA A 213 7.07 -13.87 -4.09
CA ALA A 213 7.63 -15.21 -4.06
C ALA A 213 7.92 -15.75 -5.46
N LEU A 214 7.03 -15.51 -6.44
CA LEU A 214 7.27 -15.88 -7.85
C LEU A 214 8.53 -15.21 -8.42
N ILE A 215 8.80 -13.96 -8.05
CA ILE A 215 9.98 -13.24 -8.51
C ILE A 215 11.23 -13.74 -7.79
N LEU A 216 11.19 -13.90 -6.47
CA LEU A 216 12.30 -14.46 -5.70
C LEU A 216 12.66 -15.88 -6.15
N ALA A 217 11.66 -16.71 -6.46
CA ALA A 217 11.87 -18.03 -7.03
C ALA A 217 12.65 -17.94 -8.35
N ARG A 218 12.30 -16.99 -9.23
CA ARG A 218 13.05 -16.76 -10.48
C ARG A 218 14.49 -16.33 -10.24
N LEU A 219 14.76 -15.52 -9.22
CA LEU A 219 16.13 -15.10 -8.86
C LEU A 219 16.96 -16.27 -8.30
N ALA A 220 16.33 -17.22 -7.63
CA ALA A 220 16.99 -18.41 -7.10
C ALA A 220 17.28 -19.48 -8.17
N VAL A 221 16.56 -19.47 -9.30
CA VAL A 221 16.79 -20.42 -10.40
C VAL A 221 18.08 -20.06 -11.15
N PRO A 222 19.07 -20.98 -11.22
CA PRO A 222 20.30 -20.74 -11.96
C PRO A 222 20.05 -20.47 -13.46
N PRO A 223 20.86 -19.61 -14.12
CA PRO A 223 20.66 -19.24 -15.52
C PRO A 223 20.59 -20.44 -16.47
N HIS A 224 21.43 -21.47 -16.24
CA HIS A 224 21.47 -22.68 -17.05
C HIS A 224 20.22 -23.56 -16.91
N VAL A 225 19.49 -23.45 -15.79
CA VAL A 225 18.21 -24.14 -15.59
C VAL A 225 17.09 -23.34 -16.27
N HIS A 226 17.08 -22.02 -16.11
CA HIS A 226 16.09 -21.15 -16.76
C HIS A 226 16.16 -21.19 -18.28
N ALA A 227 17.37 -21.28 -18.85
CA ALA A 227 17.59 -21.41 -20.29
C ALA A 227 16.96 -22.68 -20.92
N ARG A 228 16.58 -23.68 -20.10
CA ARG A 228 15.83 -24.85 -20.58
C ARG A 228 14.34 -24.55 -20.83
N PHE A 229 13.81 -23.50 -20.20
CA PHE A 229 12.39 -23.14 -20.26
C PHE A 229 12.12 -21.97 -21.22
N VAL A 230 13.13 -21.16 -21.50
CA VAL A 230 13.05 -20.04 -22.45
C VAL A 230 14.09 -20.27 -23.54
N PRO A 231 13.68 -20.56 -24.78
CA PRO A 231 14.61 -20.75 -25.90
C PRO A 231 15.49 -19.51 -26.06
N VAL A 232 16.81 -19.72 -26.11
CA VAL A 232 17.74 -18.67 -26.53
C VAL A 232 17.44 -18.41 -28.00
N PRO A 233 17.16 -17.16 -28.42
CA PRO A 233 16.96 -16.88 -29.83
C PRO A 233 18.27 -17.20 -30.60
N ASP A 234 18.12 -17.79 -31.80
CA ASP A 234 19.19 -18.42 -32.59
C ASP A 234 20.26 -17.43 -33.11
N ASP A 235 20.18 -16.16 -32.74
CA ASP A 235 21.05 -15.05 -33.14
C ASP A 235 22.27 -14.84 -32.23
N VAL A 236 22.45 -15.66 -31.19
CA VAL A 236 23.76 -15.78 -30.52
C VAL A 236 24.62 -16.73 -31.35
N ASP A 237 25.37 -16.10 -32.26
CA ASP A 237 26.36 -16.68 -33.13
C ASP A 237 27.19 -17.77 -32.42
N ARG A 238 27.05 -19.01 -32.89
CA ARG A 238 27.81 -20.18 -32.39
C ARG A 238 29.29 -20.11 -32.76
N ASP A 239 29.71 -19.10 -33.53
CA ASP A 239 31.08 -18.97 -34.03
C ASP A 239 32.08 -18.47 -32.97
N GLY A 240 31.61 -17.90 -31.85
CA GLY A 240 32.48 -17.47 -30.74
C GLY A 240 33.07 -18.60 -29.88
N LEU A 241 32.52 -19.83 -29.97
CA LEU A 241 32.98 -20.98 -29.19
C LEU A 241 33.92 -21.91 -29.97
N SER A 242 34.10 -21.70 -31.28
CA SER A 242 34.97 -22.53 -32.13
C SER A 242 36.43 -22.05 -32.18
N LEU A 243 36.76 -20.86 -31.65
CA LEU A 243 38.10 -20.28 -31.72
C LEU A 243 38.92 -20.43 -30.43
N ALA A 244 38.42 -21.20 -29.45
CA ALA A 244 39.08 -21.45 -28.17
C ALA A 244 39.36 -22.95 -27.90
N ALA A 245 39.40 -23.79 -28.94
CA ALA A 245 39.79 -25.20 -28.87
C ALA A 245 41.15 -25.43 -29.55
#